data_AF-A0AAP2D9I6-F1
#
_entry.id   AF-A0AAP2D9I6-F1
#
_cell.length_a   1.000
_cell.length_b   1.000
_cell.length_c   1.000
_cell.angle_alpha   90.00
_cell.angle_beta   90.00
_cell.angle_gamma   90.00
#
_symmetry.space_group_name_H-M   'P 1'
#
loop_
_entity.id
_entity.type
_entity.pdbx_description
1 polymer ?
#
loop_
_entity_poly.entity_id
_entity_poly.type
_entity_poly.pdbx_seq_one_letter_code
_entity_poly.pdbx_strand_id
1 'polypeptide(L)' 'MNPDPKALRASLLKRELELQRLIRQMKLDQLHQSTVYKNLEQELVTLKKEILTLEETLY' A
#
# COMPACT_ATOMS: atom_id res chain seq x y z
N MET A 1 -19.99 2.95 13.02
CA MET A 1 -18.85 3.19 13.92
C MET A 1 -17.66 3.55 13.05
N ASN A 2 -17.04 4.70 13.26
CA ASN A 2 -15.80 5.04 12.55
C ASN A 2 -14.69 4.07 13.03
N PRO A 3 -13.87 3.52 12.12
CA PRO A 3 -12.77 2.66 12.53
C PRO A 3 -11.81 3.42 13.44
N ASP A 4 -11.36 2.77 14.51
CA ASP A 4 -10.27 3.27 15.36
C ASP A 4 -9.08 3.62 14.44
N PRO A 5 -8.55 4.86 14.50
CA PRO A 5 -7.40 5.26 13.68
C PRO A 5 -6.20 4.32 13.79
N LYS A 6 -6.01 3.67 14.95
CA LYS A 6 -4.95 2.66 15.13
C LYS A 6 -5.24 1.38 14.34
N ALA A 7 -6.50 0.94 14.32
CA ALA A 7 -6.93 -0.23 13.54
C ALA A 7 -6.87 0.07 12.03
N LEU A 8 -7.24 1.28 11.62
CA LEU A 8 -7.10 1.74 10.24
C LEU A 8 -5.63 1.75 9.80
N ARG A 9 -4.73 2.31 10.62
CA ARG A 9 -3.28 2.31 10.36
C ARG A 9 -2.73 0.89 10.21
N ALA A 10 -3.11 -0.02 11.10
CA ALA A 10 -2.69 -1.42 11.03
C ALA A 10 -3.17 -2.10 9.73
N SER A 11 -4.40 -1.82 9.31
CA SER A 11 -4.94 -2.33 8.04
C SER A 11 -4.18 -1.78 6.83
N LEU A 12 -3.87 -0.49 6.81
CA LEU A 12 -3.11 0.14 5.74
C LEU A 12 -1.69 -0.44 5.65
N LEU A 13 -0.97 -0.54 6.78
CA LEU A 13 0.37 -1.14 6.81
C LEU A 13 0.37 -2.60 6.34
N LYS A 14 -0.66 -3.38 6.71
CA LYS A 14 -0.80 -4.75 6.21
C LYS A 14 -0.93 -4.77 4.69
N ARG A 15 -1.78 -3.91 4.13
CA ARG A 15 -1.96 -3.79 2.68
C ARG A 15 -0.69 -3.33 1.97
N GLU A 16 0.08 -2.42 2.57
CA GLU A 16 1.37 -1.97 2.05
C GLU A 16 2.33 -3.16 1.85
N LEU A 17 2.46 -4.00 2.87
CA LEU A 17 3.35 -5.17 2.84
C LEU A 17 2.91 -6.20 1.80
N GLU A 18 1.60 -6.40 1.64
CA GLU A 18 1.05 -7.28 0.59
C GLU A 18 1.40 -6.76 -0.82
N LEU A 19 1.18 -5.47 -1.07
CA LEU A 19 1.52 -4.84 -2.36
C LEU A 19 3.02 -4.92 -2.66
N GLN A 20 3.87 -4.62 -1.67
CA GLN A 20 5.33 -4.73 -1.83
C GLN A 20 5.77 -6.17 -2.17
N ARG A 21 5.19 -7.18 -1.51
CA ARG A 21 5.46 -8.59 -1.82
C ARG A 21 5.04 -8.95 -3.24
N LEU A 22 3.85 -8.55 -3.67
CA LEU A 22 3.33 -8.83 -5.00
C LEU A 22 4.17 -8.16 -6.10
N ILE A 23 4.49 -6.88 -5.93
CA ILE A 23 5.37 -6.13 -6.85
C ILE A 23 6.74 -6.80 -6.96
N ARG A 24 7.31 -7.23 -5.83
CA ARG A 24 8.60 -7.94 -5.83
C ARG A 24 8.53 -9.25 -6.60
N GLN A 25 7.47 -10.04 -6.38
CA GLN A 25 7.26 -11.29 -7.09
C GLN A 25 7.11 -11.04 -8.60
N MET A 26 6.29 -10.06 -9.00
CA MET A 26 6.13 -9.70 -10.41
C MET A 26 7.41 -9.20 -11.07
N LYS A 27 8.31 -8.53 -10.34
CA LYS A 27 9.65 -8.19 -10.86
C LYS A 27 10.49 -9.44 -11.13
N LEU A 28 10.50 -10.39 -10.20
CA LEU A 28 11.22 -11.66 -10.35
C LEU A 28 10.69 -12.44 -11.56
N ASP A 29 9.37 -12.45 -11.73
CA ASP A 29 8.69 -13.12 -12.85
C ASP A 29 8.75 -12.32 -14.16
N GLN A 30 9.48 -11.20 -14.21
CA GLN A 30 9.62 -10.31 -15.37
C GLN A 30 8.30 -9.71 -15.89
N LEU A 31 7.27 -9.61 -15.04
CA LEU A 31 5.94 -9.08 -15.35
C LEU A 31 5.82 -7.56 -15.11
N HIS A 32 6.93 -6.86 -14.87
CA HIS A 32 6.96 -5.44 -14.50
C HIS A 32 6.53 -4.49 -15.64
N GLN A 33 6.41 -4.97 -16.87
CA GLN A 33 5.88 -4.19 -17.99
C GLN A 33 4.35 -4.20 -18.06
N SER A 34 3.69 -5.11 -17.32
CA SER A 34 2.24 -5.26 -17.35
C SER A 34 1.53 -4.03 -16.78
N THR A 35 0.33 -3.74 -17.30
CA THR A 35 -0.55 -2.70 -16.75
C THR A 35 -0.88 -2.98 -15.28
N VAL A 36 -1.06 -4.26 -14.91
CA VAL A 36 -1.31 -4.67 -13.53
C VAL A 36 -0.18 -4.22 -12.61
N TYR A 37 1.07 -4.46 -12.99
CA TYR A 37 2.23 -4.04 -12.21
C TYR A 37 2.25 -2.52 -11.97
N LYS A 38 2.03 -1.72 -13.02
CA LYS A 38 1.98 -0.24 -12.93
C LYS A 38 0.85 0.23 -12.01
N ASN A 39 -0.31 -0.43 -12.08
CA ASN A 39 -1.44 -0.13 -11.21
C ASN A 39 -1.10 -0.42 -9.74
N LEU A 40 -0.42 -1.53 -9.46
CA LEU A 40 0.02 -1.89 -8.11
C LEU A 40 1.05 -0.90 -7.57
N GLU A 41 1.98 -0.42 -8.40
CA GLU A 41 2.91 0.65 -8.00
C GLU A 41 2.17 1.94 -7.65
N GLN A 42 1.19 2.33 -8.46
CA GLN A 42 0.38 3.51 -8.20
C GLN A 42 -0.45 3.36 -6.91
N GLU A 43 -1.05 2.19 -6.68
CA GLU A 43 -1.78 1.87 -5.46
C GLU A 43 -0.86 1.96 -4.24
N LEU A 44 0.35 1.40 -4.32
CA LEU A 44 1.33 1.47 -3.24
C LEU A 44 1.73 2.92 -2.91
N VAL A 45 1.89 3.77 -3.93
CA VAL A 45 2.19 5.20 -3.74
C VAL A 45 1.03 5.91 -3.04
N THR A 46 -0.21 5.67 -3.48
CA THR A 46 -1.40 6.27 -2.85
C THR A 46 -1.52 5.84 -1.40
N LEU A 47 -1.35 4.55 -1.12
CA LEU A 47 -1.47 4.00 0.22
C LEU A 47 -0.41 4.53 1.18
N LYS A 48 0.83 4.73 0.72
CA LYS A 48 1.87 5.39 1.52
C LYS A 48 1.50 6.82 1.90
N LYS A 49 0.87 7.56 1.00
CA LYS A 49 0.37 8.92 1.30
C LYS A 49 -0.75 8.89 2.32
N GLU A 50 -1.69 7.95 2.19
CA GLU A 50 -2.78 7.78 3.16
C GLU A 50 -2.25 7.47 4.56
N ILE A 51 -1.24 6.61 4.68
CA ILE A 51 -0.58 6.31 5.96
C ILE A 51 0.05 7.57 6.54
N LEU A 52 0.79 8.34 5.73
CA LEU A 52 1.43 9.57 6.17
C LEU A 52 0.40 10.60 6.67
N THR A 53 -0.68 10.83 5.92
CA THR A 53 -1.76 11.73 6.33
C THR A 53 -2.47 11.25 7.60
N LEU A 54 -2.66 9.94 7.75
CA LEU A 54 -3.22 9.38 8.97
C LEU A 54 -2.28 9.58 10.17
N GLU A 55 -0.97 9.52 9.97
CA GLU A 55 0.00 9.81 11.02
C GLU A 55 0.01 11.29 11.40
N GLU A 56 -0.02 12.20 10.43
CA GLU A 56 -0.10 13.66 10.65
C GLU A 56 -1.37 14.08 11.41
N THR A 57 -2.48 13.34 11.25
CA THR A 57 -3.75 13.65 11.93
C THR A 57 -3.85 13.07 13.35
N LEU A 58 -2.91 12.20 13.74
CA LEU A 58 -2.88 11.57 15.07
C LEU A 58 -1.88 12.21 16.04
N TYR A 59 -1.12 13.22 15.61
CA TYR A 59 -0.20 14.03 16.42
C TYR A 59 -0.64 15.49 16.46
#